data_AF-A0AAW8LJT0-F1
#
_entry.id   AF-A0AAW8LJT0-F1
#
_cell.length_a   1.000
_cell.length_b   1.000
_cell.length_c   1.000
_cell.angle_alpha   90.00
_cell.angle_beta   90.00
_cell.angle_gamma   90.00
#
_symmetry.space_group_name_H-M   'P 1'
#
loop_
_entity.id
_entity.type
_entity.pdbx_description
1 polymer ?
#
loop_
_entity_poly.entity_id
_entity_poly.type
_entity_poly.pdbx_seq_one_letter_code
_entity_poly.pdbx_strand_id
1 'polypeptide(L)'
;MHVNIEIDVGLHRGGVQTQQQFIALMKLIQHNAAYLKLSGLMGYDAHVAKLPKILKSPDKSYQQSQQMYQQYKTMIQQQFPNLWHEGLCFNGGGSPTFMQHCQQSVCNDMAFGSMLLKPTDFDLENLSALSCALWIAAPILKVLPYSQIPGLELLNHLPHQYKAVFIYGGYWRADYIYPEKSRPHVLYGRSSNQEMLQVPIQCDIHVDDYVFIRPTQSEAIIPQFAQLYAYTEGKFLQWQTFRE
;
A
#
# COMPACT_ATOMS: atom_id res chain seq x y z
N MET A 1 19.64 -2.13 25.07
CA MET A 1 18.91 -2.15 23.78
C MET A 1 17.54 -2.78 23.99
N HIS A 2 16.50 -2.13 23.49
CA HIS A 2 15.13 -2.64 23.49
C HIS A 2 14.89 -3.48 22.22
N VAL A 3 14.30 -4.66 22.35
CA VAL A 3 14.05 -5.58 21.22
C VAL A 3 12.61 -6.05 21.18
N ASN A 4 12.02 -6.02 19.99
CA ASN A 4 10.77 -6.72 19.68
C ASN A 4 11.09 -7.95 18.83
N ILE A 5 10.43 -9.07 19.09
CA ILE A 5 10.63 -10.30 18.32
C ILE A 5 9.53 -10.41 17.27
N GLU A 6 9.93 -10.45 15.99
CA GLU A 6 9.01 -10.77 14.90
C GLU A 6 8.59 -12.24 15.02
N ILE A 7 7.29 -12.50 15.00
CA ILE A 7 6.69 -13.83 15.06
C ILE A 7 5.92 -14.11 13.76
N ASP A 8 6.10 -15.30 13.21
CA ASP A 8 5.34 -15.71 12.03
C ASP A 8 3.91 -16.08 12.46
N VAL A 9 2.96 -15.21 12.12
CA VAL A 9 1.53 -15.40 12.37
C VAL A 9 0.78 -15.92 11.14
N GLY A 10 1.50 -16.47 10.16
CA GLY A 10 0.94 -17.11 8.96
C GLY A 10 1.25 -16.40 7.64
N LEU A 11 1.96 -15.26 7.68
CA LEU A 11 2.39 -14.58 6.45
C LEU A 11 3.61 -15.27 5.83
N HIS A 12 4.43 -15.96 6.62
CA HIS A 12 5.63 -16.66 6.15
C HIS A 12 6.64 -15.78 5.41
N ARG A 13 6.67 -14.47 5.72
CA ARG A 13 7.66 -13.52 5.19
C ARG A 13 8.94 -13.48 6.04
N GLY A 14 8.79 -13.68 7.35
CA GLY A 14 9.85 -13.56 8.34
C GLY A 14 9.34 -13.92 9.73
N GLY A 15 10.19 -13.71 10.73
CA GLY A 15 9.88 -13.99 12.12
C GLY A 15 10.12 -15.42 12.58
N VAL A 16 9.93 -15.62 13.89
CA VAL A 16 10.06 -16.91 14.57
C VAL A 16 8.93 -17.84 14.15
N GLN A 17 9.29 -19.06 13.74
CA GLN A 17 8.34 -20.04 13.20
C GLN A 17 8.05 -21.20 14.15
N THR A 18 8.91 -21.41 15.15
CA THR A 18 8.75 -22.53 16.10
C THR A 18 8.87 -22.08 17.54
N GLN A 19 8.20 -22.81 18.43
CA GLN A 19 8.30 -22.59 19.87
C GLN A 19 9.75 -22.74 20.38
N GLN A 20 10.53 -23.65 19.77
CA GLN A 20 11.93 -23.88 20.16
C GLN A 20 12.79 -22.65 19.86
N GLN A 21 12.66 -22.06 18.68
CA GLN A 21 13.33 -20.81 18.32
C GLN A 21 12.92 -19.68 19.27
N PHE A 22 11.62 -19.56 19.57
CA PHE A 22 11.10 -18.55 20.47
C PHE A 22 11.70 -18.67 21.88
N ILE A 23 11.67 -19.88 22.45
CA ILE A 23 12.25 -20.18 23.77
C ILE A 23 13.75 -19.87 23.78
N ALA A 24 14.49 -20.20 22.71
CA ALA A 24 15.91 -19.90 22.62
C ALA A 24 16.18 -18.39 22.65
N LEU A 25 15.39 -17.58 21.93
CA LEU A 25 15.50 -16.12 21.94
C LEU A 25 15.14 -15.52 23.31
N MET A 26 14.07 -16.00 23.95
CA MET A 26 13.70 -15.54 25.29
C MET A 26 14.81 -15.84 26.32
N LYS A 27 15.38 -17.06 26.27
CA LYS A 27 16.55 -17.41 27.09
C LYS A 27 17.72 -16.47 26.79
N LEU A 28 18.04 -16.22 25.51
CA LEU A 28 19.14 -15.33 25.14
C LEU A 28 18.97 -13.92 25.72
N ILE A 29 17.77 -13.34 25.63
CA ILE A 29 17.46 -12.03 26.20
C ILE A 29 17.63 -12.07 27.72
N GLN A 30 17.10 -13.09 28.39
CA GLN A 30 17.21 -13.23 29.85
C GLN A 30 18.66 -13.36 30.32
N HIS A 31 19.49 -14.15 29.63
CA HIS A 31 20.91 -14.30 29.98
C HIS A 31 21.72 -13.02 29.73
N ASN A 32 21.25 -12.13 28.85
CA ASN A 32 21.92 -10.88 28.49
C ASN A 32 21.14 -9.65 28.97
N ALA A 33 20.44 -9.75 30.11
CA ALA A 33 19.57 -8.69 30.63
C ALA A 33 20.26 -7.34 30.88
N ALA A 34 21.59 -7.32 31.04
CA ALA A 34 22.38 -6.09 31.13
C ALA A 34 22.41 -5.28 29.81
N TYR A 35 22.18 -5.95 28.67
CA TYR A 35 22.30 -5.35 27.34
C TYR A 35 20.99 -5.40 26.54
N LEU A 36 20.14 -6.40 26.80
CA LEU A 36 18.90 -6.65 26.07
C LEU A 36 17.70 -6.55 27.00
N LYS A 37 16.65 -5.86 26.54
CA LYS A 37 15.34 -5.83 27.19
C LYS A 37 14.27 -6.18 26.19
N LEU A 38 13.53 -7.26 26.46
CA LEU A 38 12.33 -7.57 25.69
C LEU A 38 11.36 -6.39 25.82
N SER A 39 10.92 -5.89 24.68
CA SER A 39 10.01 -4.75 24.59
C SER A 39 8.67 -5.13 23.97
N GLY A 40 8.55 -6.34 23.44
CA GLY A 40 7.36 -6.70 22.70
C GLY A 40 7.53 -7.81 21.66
N LEU A 41 6.47 -7.98 20.87
CA LEU A 41 6.40 -8.85 19.70
C LEU A 41 5.90 -8.05 18.50
N MET A 42 6.23 -8.51 17.29
CA MET A 42 5.66 -7.99 16.04
C MET A 42 5.08 -9.14 15.22
N GLY A 43 3.80 -9.07 14.86
CA GLY A 43 3.12 -10.08 14.05
C GLY A 43 2.34 -9.46 12.89
N TYR A 44 2.87 -9.53 11.67
CA TYR A 44 2.27 -8.93 10.49
C TYR A 44 1.36 -9.90 9.73
N ASP A 45 0.08 -9.57 9.57
CA ASP A 45 -0.95 -10.50 9.08
C ASP A 45 -1.65 -10.05 7.77
N ALA A 46 -1.00 -9.23 6.95
CA ALA A 46 -1.58 -8.71 5.70
C ALA A 46 -2.01 -9.76 4.67
N HIS A 47 -1.61 -11.03 4.81
CA HIS A 47 -2.08 -12.14 3.97
C HIS A 47 -3.58 -12.41 4.15
N VAL A 48 -4.15 -12.12 5.33
CA VAL A 48 -5.55 -12.41 5.69
C VAL A 48 -6.53 -11.86 4.66
N ALA A 49 -6.29 -10.66 4.13
CA ALA A 49 -7.16 -10.02 3.15
C ALA A 49 -6.85 -10.43 1.68
N LYS A 50 -5.71 -11.07 1.43
CA LYS A 50 -5.22 -11.43 0.09
C LYS A 50 -5.47 -12.89 -0.28
N LEU A 51 -5.93 -13.70 0.66
CA LEU A 51 -6.22 -15.12 0.42
C LEU A 51 -7.42 -15.27 -0.53
N PRO A 52 -7.33 -16.12 -1.57
CA PRO A 52 -8.47 -16.44 -2.41
C PRO A 52 -9.63 -16.95 -1.57
N LYS A 53 -10.82 -16.34 -1.71
CA LYS A 53 -12.03 -16.68 -0.94
C LYS A 53 -12.40 -18.18 -1.03
N ILE A 54 -11.99 -18.86 -2.11
CA ILE A 54 -12.21 -20.30 -2.35
C ILE A 54 -11.36 -21.19 -1.42
N LEU A 55 -10.16 -20.75 -1.04
CA LEU A 55 -9.23 -21.53 -0.23
C LEU A 55 -9.50 -21.42 1.27
N LYS A 56 -9.88 -20.22 1.73
CA LYS A 56 -10.09 -19.96 3.17
C LYS A 56 -10.85 -18.65 3.36
N SER A 57 -11.72 -18.60 4.37
CA SER A 57 -12.37 -17.33 4.72
C SER A 57 -11.36 -16.37 5.37
N PRO A 58 -11.45 -15.06 5.08
CA PRO A 58 -10.64 -14.04 5.75
C PRO A 58 -10.76 -14.12 7.28
N ASP A 59 -11.98 -14.28 7.81
CA ASP A 59 -12.21 -14.35 9.26
C ASP A 59 -11.50 -15.52 9.93
N LYS A 60 -11.52 -16.71 9.31
CA LYS A 60 -10.80 -17.88 9.84
C LYS A 60 -9.29 -17.67 9.80
N SER A 61 -8.79 -17.02 8.74
CA SER A 61 -7.36 -16.71 8.62
C SER A 61 -6.93 -15.69 9.68
N TYR A 62 -7.76 -14.68 9.92
CA TYR A 62 -7.56 -13.70 10.98
C TYR A 62 -7.60 -14.34 12.39
N GLN A 63 -8.58 -15.19 12.66
CA GLN A 63 -8.65 -15.90 13.94
C GLN A 63 -7.40 -16.76 14.18
N GLN A 64 -6.86 -17.39 13.13
CA GLN A 64 -5.63 -18.16 13.23
C GLN A 64 -4.40 -17.30 13.47
N SER A 65 -4.28 -16.14 12.81
CA SER A 65 -3.17 -15.21 13.08
C SER A 65 -3.21 -14.73 14.53
N GLN A 66 -4.40 -14.39 15.04
CA GLN A 66 -4.59 -13.97 16.43
C GLN A 66 -4.34 -15.11 17.43
N GLN A 67 -4.75 -16.34 17.12
CA GLN A 67 -4.47 -17.50 17.97
C GLN A 67 -2.97 -17.78 18.06
N MET A 68 -2.25 -17.73 16.93
CA MET A 68 -0.80 -17.89 16.91
C MET A 68 -0.11 -16.79 17.73
N TYR A 69 -0.54 -15.54 17.57
CA TYR A 69 -0.04 -14.42 18.35
C TYR A 69 -0.24 -14.65 19.86
N GLN A 70 -1.45 -15.03 20.26
CA GLN A 70 -1.79 -15.28 21.66
C GLN A 70 -0.96 -16.42 22.26
N GLN A 71 -0.62 -17.45 21.48
CA GLN A 71 0.26 -18.54 21.96
C GLN A 71 1.64 -18.01 22.37
N TYR A 72 2.26 -17.14 21.57
CA TYR A 72 3.55 -16.52 21.93
C TYR A 72 3.45 -15.59 23.13
N LYS A 73 2.38 -14.80 23.22
CA LYS A 73 2.10 -13.96 24.40
C LYS A 73 1.97 -14.81 25.68
N THR A 74 1.21 -15.90 25.61
CA THR A 74 1.06 -16.86 26.72
C THR A 74 2.37 -17.54 27.09
N MET A 75 3.23 -17.89 26.11
CA MET A 75 4.56 -18.46 26.37
C MET A 75 5.44 -17.50 27.18
N ILE A 76 5.44 -16.19 26.87
CA ILE A 76 6.17 -15.20 27.68
C ILE A 76 5.61 -15.18 29.11
N GLN A 77 4.29 -15.04 29.24
CA GLN A 77 3.61 -14.95 30.56
C GLN A 77 3.92 -16.15 31.46
N GLN A 78 3.84 -17.37 30.91
CA GLN A 78 3.92 -18.60 31.69
C GLN A 78 5.34 -19.11 31.88
N GLN A 79 6.22 -18.97 30.88
CA GLN A 79 7.55 -19.57 30.91
C GLN A 79 8.67 -18.56 31.20
N PHE A 80 8.43 -17.26 30.94
CA PHE A 80 9.40 -16.19 31.13
C PHE A 80 8.80 -15.00 31.90
N PRO A 81 8.23 -15.22 33.11
CA PRO A 81 7.55 -14.16 33.87
C PRO A 81 8.45 -12.95 34.18
N ASN A 82 9.78 -13.15 34.27
CA ASN A 82 10.74 -12.06 34.46
C ASN A 82 10.91 -11.14 33.24
N LEU A 83 10.52 -11.62 32.05
CA LEU A 83 10.49 -10.83 30.81
C LEU A 83 9.11 -10.20 30.58
N TRP A 84 8.09 -10.63 31.32
CA TRP A 84 6.72 -10.14 31.18
C TRP A 84 6.48 -8.86 31.99
N HIS A 85 5.81 -7.89 31.37
CA HIS A 85 5.15 -6.78 32.05
C HIS A 85 4.05 -6.20 31.17
N GLU A 86 3.11 -5.44 31.76
CA GLU A 86 1.96 -4.89 31.03
C GLU A 86 2.34 -3.91 29.90
N GLY A 87 3.44 -3.18 30.07
CA GLY A 87 3.95 -2.23 29.08
C GLY A 87 4.67 -2.85 27.86
N LEU A 88 4.57 -4.16 27.62
CA LEU A 88 5.12 -4.77 26.40
C LEU A 88 4.29 -4.34 25.17
N CYS A 89 4.98 -4.00 24.10
CA CYS A 89 4.40 -3.63 22.81
C CYS A 89 4.09 -4.89 21.99
N PHE A 90 2.83 -5.24 21.88
CA PHE A 90 2.35 -6.28 20.99
C PHE A 90 1.89 -5.63 19.70
N ASN A 91 2.84 -5.39 18.80
CA ASN A 91 2.61 -4.78 17.52
C ASN A 91 2.05 -5.79 16.51
N GLY A 92 1.05 -5.39 15.74
CA GLY A 92 0.59 -6.18 14.62
C GLY A 92 -0.29 -5.41 13.64
N GLY A 93 -0.96 -6.18 12.79
CA GLY A 93 -1.86 -5.65 11.77
C GLY A 93 -1.18 -5.07 10.55
N GLY A 94 -2.01 -4.84 9.55
CA GLY A 94 -1.65 -4.16 8.33
C GLY A 94 -2.85 -3.44 7.76
N SER A 95 -2.62 -2.51 6.83
CA SER A 95 -3.68 -1.79 6.13
C SER A 95 -4.84 -2.69 5.66
N PRO A 96 -4.62 -3.93 5.14
CA PRO A 96 -5.71 -4.82 4.74
C PRO A 96 -6.52 -5.45 5.89
N THR A 97 -5.96 -5.52 7.11
CA THR A 97 -6.59 -6.12 8.30
C THR A 97 -7.07 -5.08 9.31
N PHE A 98 -7.00 -3.79 8.97
CA PHE A 98 -7.37 -2.66 9.81
C PHE A 98 -8.72 -2.84 10.52
N MET A 99 -9.79 -3.12 9.76
CA MET A 99 -11.12 -3.24 10.35
C MET A 99 -11.26 -4.42 11.31
N GLN A 100 -10.64 -5.56 10.99
CA GLN A 100 -10.65 -6.74 11.87
C GLN A 100 -9.97 -6.43 13.21
N HIS A 101 -8.84 -5.71 13.15
CA HIS A 101 -8.11 -5.26 14.32
C HIS A 101 -8.84 -4.21 15.16
N CYS A 102 -9.61 -3.31 14.53
CA CYS A 102 -10.48 -2.38 15.24
C CYS A 102 -11.63 -3.07 16.00
N GLN A 103 -12.09 -4.23 15.52
CA GLN A 103 -13.16 -4.98 16.18
C GLN A 103 -12.63 -5.77 17.39
N GLN A 104 -11.55 -6.53 17.20
CA GLN A 104 -10.94 -7.33 18.25
C GLN A 104 -9.50 -7.66 17.89
N SER A 105 -8.56 -7.40 18.80
CA SER A 105 -7.16 -7.79 18.60
C SER A 105 -6.49 -8.29 19.87
N VAL A 106 -5.55 -9.23 19.71
CA VAL A 106 -4.59 -9.63 20.75
C VAL A 106 -3.48 -8.58 20.92
N CYS A 107 -3.20 -7.86 19.83
CA CYS A 107 -2.23 -6.77 19.75
C CYS A 107 -2.73 -5.56 20.55
N ASN A 108 -1.81 -4.80 21.13
CA ASN A 108 -2.09 -3.52 21.80
C ASN A 108 -1.46 -2.32 21.08
N ASP A 109 -0.78 -2.57 19.97
CA ASP A 109 -0.18 -1.57 19.09
C ASP A 109 -0.36 -2.01 17.64
N MET A 110 -0.72 -1.09 16.74
CA MET A 110 -1.16 -1.43 15.39
C MET A 110 -0.43 -0.64 14.31
N ALA A 111 0.09 -1.32 13.30
CA ALA A 111 0.82 -0.71 12.19
C ALA A 111 -0.04 -0.62 10.91
N PHE A 112 -0.47 0.60 10.57
CA PHE A 112 -1.23 0.88 9.35
C PHE A 112 -0.59 2.04 8.58
N GLY A 113 -0.51 1.93 7.25
CA GLY A 113 0.14 2.92 6.39
C GLY A 113 -0.70 3.23 5.17
N SER A 114 -0.64 2.37 4.14
CA SER A 114 -1.28 2.61 2.85
C SER A 114 -2.80 2.88 2.91
N MET A 115 -3.52 2.38 3.93
CA MET A 115 -4.96 2.66 4.09
C MET A 115 -5.26 4.15 4.35
N LEU A 116 -4.30 4.93 4.87
CA LEU A 116 -4.43 6.37 5.11
C LEU A 116 -4.59 7.17 3.80
N LEU A 117 -4.04 6.63 2.71
CA LEU A 117 -4.08 7.26 1.37
C LEU A 117 -4.96 6.48 0.39
N LYS A 118 -5.28 5.22 0.72
CA LYS A 118 -6.13 4.28 -0.02
C LYS A 118 -5.82 4.28 -1.53
N PRO A 119 -4.62 3.86 -1.96
CA PRO A 119 -4.33 3.64 -3.37
C PRO A 119 -5.14 2.43 -3.90
N THR A 120 -5.16 2.18 -5.21
CA THR A 120 -6.11 1.19 -5.80
C THR A 120 -5.85 -0.25 -5.36
N ASP A 121 -4.64 -0.65 -4.95
CA ASP A 121 -4.39 -1.97 -4.33
C ASP A 121 -5.18 -2.16 -3.01
N PHE A 122 -5.74 -1.08 -2.43
CA PHE A 122 -6.52 -1.05 -1.20
C PHE A 122 -8.01 -0.72 -1.42
N ASP A 123 -8.53 -0.86 -2.64
CA ASP A 123 -9.97 -0.90 -2.91
C ASP A 123 -10.59 -2.22 -2.46
N LEU A 124 -10.48 -2.47 -1.16
CA LEU A 124 -11.01 -3.64 -0.49
C LEU A 124 -12.39 -3.34 0.09
N GLU A 125 -13.27 -4.34 0.07
CA GLU A 125 -14.64 -4.27 0.60
C GLU A 125 -14.66 -3.84 2.08
N ASN A 126 -13.73 -4.38 2.88
CA ASN A 126 -13.59 -4.01 4.29
C ASN A 126 -13.06 -2.58 4.50
N LEU A 127 -12.51 -1.92 3.48
CA LEU A 127 -12.07 -0.53 3.55
C LEU A 127 -13.02 0.43 2.81
N SER A 128 -14.26 0.00 2.54
CA SER A 128 -15.27 0.79 1.82
C SER A 128 -15.64 2.10 2.51
N ALA A 129 -15.51 2.17 3.84
CA ALA A 129 -15.74 3.40 4.61
C ALA A 129 -14.64 4.47 4.43
N LEU A 130 -13.47 4.12 3.89
CA LEU A 130 -12.37 5.04 3.62
C LEU A 130 -12.46 5.60 2.21
N SER A 131 -11.94 6.81 1.98
CA SER A 131 -11.84 7.41 0.65
C SER A 131 -10.39 7.48 0.17
N CYS A 132 -10.19 7.51 -1.15
CA CYS A 132 -8.88 7.80 -1.72
C CYS A 132 -8.45 9.23 -1.34
N ALA A 133 -7.18 9.41 -1.02
CA ALA A 133 -6.59 10.69 -0.66
C ALA A 133 -5.24 10.96 -1.37
N LEU A 134 -4.93 10.21 -2.44
CA LEU A 134 -3.66 10.34 -3.18
C LEU A 134 -3.88 10.26 -4.69
N TRP A 135 -3.40 11.28 -5.38
CA TRP A 135 -3.45 11.39 -6.83
C TRP A 135 -2.15 11.99 -7.36
N ILE A 136 -1.82 11.66 -8.60
CA ILE A 136 -0.86 12.39 -9.43
C ILE A 136 -1.68 13.27 -10.37
N ALA A 137 -1.42 14.57 -10.35
CA ALA A 137 -1.92 15.50 -11.36
C ALA A 137 -0.83 15.68 -12.42
N ALA A 138 -0.98 15.04 -13.58
CA ALA A 138 0.00 15.10 -14.65
C ALA A 138 -0.43 16.15 -15.68
N PRO A 139 0.35 17.24 -15.90
CA PRO A 139 -0.01 18.28 -16.85
C PRO A 139 0.08 17.75 -18.28
N ILE A 140 -0.84 18.22 -19.13
CA ILE A 140 -0.88 17.90 -20.56
C ILE A 140 0.03 18.85 -21.32
N LEU A 141 1.00 18.27 -22.01
CA LEU A 141 1.98 18.98 -22.83
C LEU A 141 1.51 19.15 -24.27
N LYS A 142 0.66 18.25 -24.75
CA LYS A 142 0.21 18.23 -26.16
C LYS A 142 -1.14 17.54 -26.30
N VAL A 143 -1.97 18.08 -27.19
CA VAL A 143 -3.23 17.46 -27.63
C VAL A 143 -3.18 17.27 -29.14
N LEU A 144 -3.54 16.07 -29.61
CA LEU A 144 -3.68 15.71 -31.01
C LEU A 144 -5.10 15.20 -31.26
N PRO A 145 -5.70 15.45 -32.43
CA PRO A 145 -7.07 15.01 -32.73
C PRO A 145 -7.25 13.49 -32.68
N TYR A 146 -6.18 12.72 -32.85
CA TYR A 146 -6.14 11.27 -32.77
C TYR A 146 -4.70 10.78 -32.50
N SER A 147 -4.54 9.50 -32.16
CA SER A 147 -3.24 8.87 -31.95
C SER A 147 -2.51 8.66 -33.28
N GLN A 148 -1.34 9.29 -33.43
CA GLN A 148 -0.45 9.10 -34.59
C GLN A 148 0.61 8.07 -34.23
N ILE A 149 0.47 6.84 -34.76
CA ILE A 149 1.37 5.72 -34.42
C ILE A 149 2.47 5.60 -35.49
N PRO A 150 3.76 5.71 -35.12
CA PRO A 150 4.86 5.57 -36.07
C PRO A 150 4.82 4.23 -36.80
N GLY A 151 4.93 4.25 -38.13
CA GLY A 151 4.88 3.06 -38.99
C GLY A 151 3.47 2.52 -39.26
N LEU A 152 2.42 3.18 -38.76
CA LEU A 152 1.01 2.84 -39.02
C LEU A 152 0.21 4.08 -39.43
N GLU A 153 0.81 4.96 -40.24
CA GLU A 153 0.23 6.25 -40.63
C GLU A 153 -1.11 6.12 -41.36
N LEU A 154 -1.37 4.98 -42.02
CA LEU A 154 -2.66 4.70 -42.66
C LEU A 154 -3.84 4.74 -41.67
N LEU A 155 -3.61 4.44 -40.38
CA LEU A 155 -4.65 4.49 -39.34
C LEU A 155 -5.15 5.92 -39.08
N ASN A 156 -4.37 6.95 -39.45
CA ASN A 156 -4.75 8.35 -39.28
C ASN A 156 -6.02 8.72 -40.07
N HIS A 157 -6.32 8.00 -41.15
CA HIS A 157 -7.48 8.25 -42.02
C HIS A 157 -8.77 7.58 -41.54
N LEU A 158 -8.71 6.74 -40.51
CA LEU A 158 -9.89 6.08 -39.93
C LEU A 158 -10.65 7.05 -39.00
N PRO A 159 -11.96 6.82 -38.76
CA PRO A 159 -12.68 7.58 -37.75
C PRO A 159 -12.16 7.26 -36.35
N HIS A 160 -11.91 8.29 -35.54
CA HIS A 160 -11.37 8.15 -34.19
C HIS A 160 -12.40 8.53 -33.13
N GLN A 161 -12.59 7.67 -32.14
CA GLN A 161 -13.43 7.95 -30.96
C GLN A 161 -12.66 8.62 -29.82
N TYR A 162 -11.33 8.65 -29.93
CA TYR A 162 -10.41 9.15 -28.92
C TYR A 162 -9.42 10.10 -29.57
N LYS A 163 -9.15 11.21 -28.88
CA LYS A 163 -8.01 12.08 -29.16
C LYS A 163 -6.79 11.61 -28.37
N ALA A 164 -5.60 12.03 -28.77
CA ALA A 164 -4.37 11.69 -28.07
C ALA A 164 -3.87 12.89 -27.27
N VAL A 165 -3.42 12.65 -26.05
CA VAL A 165 -2.76 13.65 -25.22
C VAL A 165 -1.40 13.12 -24.78
N PHE A 166 -0.42 14.00 -24.64
CA PHE A 166 0.87 13.68 -24.04
C PHE A 166 0.95 14.36 -22.69
N ILE A 167 1.16 13.58 -21.64
CA ILE A 167 1.34 14.09 -20.28
C ILE A 167 2.82 14.22 -19.93
N TYR A 168 3.16 15.09 -18.98
CA TYR A 168 4.48 15.11 -18.39
C TYR A 168 4.68 13.90 -17.46
N GLY A 169 5.82 13.24 -17.61
CA GLY A 169 6.08 11.97 -16.95
C GLY A 169 5.27 10.83 -17.56
N GLY A 170 5.07 9.79 -16.77
CA GLY A 170 4.26 8.64 -17.17
C GLY A 170 4.87 7.33 -16.73
N TYR A 171 4.33 6.26 -17.29
CA TYR A 171 4.56 4.87 -16.94
C TYR A 171 4.44 4.61 -15.43
N TRP A 172 3.57 5.37 -14.78
CA TRP A 172 3.31 5.26 -13.36
C TRP A 172 2.61 3.93 -13.06
N ARG A 173 2.90 3.39 -11.89
CA ARG A 173 2.14 2.29 -11.31
C ARG A 173 0.83 2.82 -10.75
N ALA A 174 -0.11 3.10 -11.66
CA ALA A 174 -1.32 3.85 -11.35
C ALA A 174 -2.41 3.65 -12.41
N ASP A 175 -3.66 3.97 -12.02
CA ASP A 175 -4.85 3.93 -12.85
C ASP A 175 -5.26 5.35 -13.28
N TYR A 176 -5.66 5.52 -14.54
CA TYR A 176 -6.09 6.80 -15.09
C TYR A 176 -7.56 7.05 -14.76
N ILE A 177 -7.84 8.07 -13.94
CA ILE A 177 -9.20 8.29 -13.41
C ILE A 177 -9.89 9.51 -14.01
N TYR A 178 -9.12 10.52 -14.46
CA TYR A 178 -9.68 11.71 -15.09
C TYR A 178 -8.77 12.21 -16.23
N PRO A 179 -9.32 12.55 -17.41
CA PRO A 179 -10.72 12.37 -17.80
C PRO A 179 -11.15 10.90 -17.77
N GLU A 180 -12.45 10.65 -17.57
CA GLU A 180 -12.96 9.28 -17.56
C GLU A 180 -12.65 8.56 -18.88
N LYS A 181 -12.35 7.26 -18.78
CA LYS A 181 -11.93 6.39 -19.91
C LYS A 181 -10.58 6.77 -20.53
N SER A 182 -9.79 7.62 -19.87
CA SER A 182 -8.40 7.82 -20.24
C SER A 182 -7.60 6.53 -20.10
N ARG A 183 -6.72 6.25 -21.05
CA ARG A 183 -5.87 5.05 -21.02
C ARG A 183 -4.60 5.21 -21.85
N PRO A 184 -3.49 4.54 -21.49
CA PRO A 184 -2.33 4.45 -22.37
C PRO A 184 -2.69 3.80 -23.70
N HIS A 185 -2.07 4.26 -24.78
CA HIS A 185 -2.25 3.61 -26.07
C HIS A 185 -1.44 2.32 -26.15
N VAL A 186 -2.11 1.19 -26.39
CA VAL A 186 -1.50 -0.15 -26.35
C VAL A 186 -0.30 -0.29 -27.31
N LEU A 187 -0.40 0.27 -28.51
CA LEU A 187 0.64 0.11 -29.56
C LEU A 187 1.72 1.20 -29.56
N TYR A 188 1.52 2.34 -28.89
CA TYR A 188 2.47 3.46 -28.97
C TYR A 188 3.70 3.23 -28.08
N GLY A 189 3.55 2.38 -27.06
CA GLY A 189 4.53 2.16 -26.02
C GLY A 189 4.27 3.02 -24.78
N ARG A 190 4.94 2.65 -23.69
CA ARG A 190 4.91 3.37 -22.40
C ARG A 190 6.18 4.22 -22.29
N SER A 191 6.11 5.34 -21.58
CA SER A 191 7.24 6.27 -21.42
C SER A 191 7.18 6.92 -20.05
N SER A 192 8.32 6.99 -19.36
CA SER A 192 8.45 7.71 -18.08
C SER A 192 8.74 9.20 -18.25
N ASN A 193 9.07 9.65 -19.48
CA ASN A 193 9.37 11.05 -19.78
C ASN A 193 8.11 11.81 -20.25
N GLN A 194 7.45 11.27 -21.27
CA GLN A 194 6.20 11.79 -21.82
C GLN A 194 5.35 10.64 -22.32
N GLU A 195 4.27 10.33 -21.60
CA GLU A 195 3.36 9.25 -21.95
C GLU A 195 2.19 9.74 -22.80
N MET A 196 1.90 8.98 -23.86
CA MET A 196 0.71 9.21 -24.68
C MET A 196 -0.49 8.46 -24.11
N LEU A 197 -1.57 9.19 -23.88
CA LEU A 197 -2.86 8.65 -23.48
C LEU A 197 -3.90 8.89 -24.58
N GLN A 198 -4.88 7.99 -24.64
CA GLN A 198 -6.13 8.19 -25.35
C GLN A 198 -7.16 8.78 -24.40
N VAL A 199 -7.86 9.82 -24.84
CA VAL A 199 -8.95 10.49 -24.11
C VAL A 199 -10.16 10.58 -25.05
N PRO A 200 -11.42 10.39 -24.58
CA PRO A 200 -12.59 10.50 -25.45
C PRO A 200 -12.61 11.82 -26.23
N ILE A 201 -12.97 11.78 -27.51
CA ILE A 201 -12.88 12.94 -28.41
C ILE A 201 -13.77 14.12 -27.97
N GLN A 202 -14.91 13.82 -27.33
CA GLN A 202 -15.85 14.80 -26.79
C GLN A 202 -15.41 15.42 -25.45
N CYS A 203 -14.35 14.92 -24.82
CA CYS A 203 -13.83 15.50 -23.60
C CYS A 203 -13.24 16.87 -23.90
N ASP A 204 -13.73 17.92 -23.23
CA ASP A 204 -13.13 19.24 -23.31
C ASP A 204 -11.83 19.25 -22.50
N ILE A 205 -10.69 19.24 -23.18
CA ILE A 205 -9.36 19.17 -22.56
C ILE A 205 -8.29 19.69 -23.52
N HIS A 206 -7.38 20.49 -22.97
CA HIS A 206 -6.41 21.31 -23.66
C HIS A 206 -4.99 21.10 -23.14
N VAL A 207 -4.03 21.76 -23.77
CA VAL A 207 -2.68 21.92 -23.20
C VAL A 207 -2.81 22.71 -21.89
N ASP A 208 -1.94 22.42 -20.92
CA ASP A 208 -1.93 22.98 -19.56
C ASP A 208 -3.07 22.54 -18.64
N ASP A 209 -4.04 21.75 -19.15
CA ASP A 209 -4.95 20.97 -18.30
C ASP A 209 -4.24 19.75 -17.69
N TYR A 210 -4.95 18.99 -16.84
CA TYR A 210 -4.40 17.86 -16.10
C TYR A 210 -5.13 16.55 -16.37
N VAL A 211 -4.35 15.47 -16.39
CA VAL A 211 -4.86 14.11 -16.19
C VAL A 211 -4.64 13.75 -14.72
N PHE A 212 -5.70 13.29 -14.04
CA PHE A 212 -5.56 12.74 -12.69
C PHE A 212 -5.41 11.23 -12.76
N ILE A 213 -4.38 10.76 -12.06
CA ILE A 213 -3.96 9.38 -12.03
C ILE A 213 -3.96 8.94 -10.58
N ARG A 214 -4.53 7.78 -10.28
CA ARG A 214 -4.60 7.22 -8.93
C ARG A 214 -3.54 6.12 -8.78
N PRO A 215 -2.53 6.31 -7.92
CA PRO A 215 -1.53 5.28 -7.63
C PRO A 215 -2.15 3.93 -7.24
N THR A 216 -1.53 2.83 -7.66
CA THR A 216 -1.88 1.51 -7.11
C THR A 216 -1.14 1.23 -5.80
N GLN A 217 0.04 1.81 -5.59
CA GLN A 217 0.81 1.73 -4.34
C GLN A 217 1.35 3.09 -3.92
N SER A 218 1.01 3.51 -2.70
CA SER A 218 1.47 4.77 -2.12
C SER A 218 2.98 4.76 -1.87
N GLU A 219 3.48 3.68 -1.30
CA GLU A 219 4.87 3.49 -0.89
C GLU A 219 5.84 3.41 -2.07
N ALA A 220 5.36 2.97 -3.24
CA ALA A 220 6.16 2.94 -4.45
C ALA A 220 6.18 4.29 -5.17
N ILE A 221 5.16 5.13 -4.98
CA ILE A 221 4.99 6.38 -5.74
C ILE A 221 5.50 7.59 -4.96
N ILE A 222 5.18 7.72 -3.67
CA ILE A 222 5.54 8.89 -2.86
C ILE A 222 7.04 9.21 -2.88
N PRO A 223 7.97 8.23 -2.73
CA PRO A 223 9.41 8.52 -2.75
C PRO A 223 9.92 9.11 -4.07
N GLN A 224 9.18 8.93 -5.17
CA GLN A 224 9.55 9.46 -6.49
C GLN A 224 9.26 10.98 -6.62
N PHE A 225 8.50 11.55 -5.70
CA PHE A 225 8.16 12.96 -5.69
C PHE A 225 8.94 13.68 -4.61
N ALA A 226 9.48 14.84 -4.98
CA ALA A 226 10.19 15.74 -4.07
C ALA A 226 9.33 16.27 -2.92
N GLN A 227 8.06 16.47 -3.23
CA GLN A 227 7.08 17.18 -2.43
C GLN A 227 5.72 16.57 -2.70
N LEU A 228 4.87 16.55 -1.69
CA LEU A 228 3.45 16.30 -1.81
C LEU A 228 2.70 17.60 -1.54
N TYR A 229 1.52 17.75 -2.10
CA TYR A 229 0.64 18.89 -1.83
C TYR A 229 -0.65 18.37 -1.21
N ALA A 230 -0.86 18.66 0.08
CA ALA A 230 -2.09 18.36 0.77
C ALA A 230 -3.10 19.48 0.51
N TYR A 231 -4.27 19.12 -0.01
CA TYR A 231 -5.37 20.07 -0.19
C TYR A 231 -6.22 20.13 1.08
N THR A 232 -6.23 21.28 1.75
CA THR A 232 -7.03 21.52 2.96
C THR A 232 -7.63 22.91 2.92
N GLU A 233 -8.92 23.03 3.25
CA GLU A 233 -9.64 24.32 3.34
C GLU A 233 -9.44 25.25 2.12
N GLY A 234 -9.43 24.69 0.92
CA GLY A 234 -9.26 25.47 -0.32
C GLY A 234 -7.81 25.82 -0.68
N LYS A 235 -6.82 25.29 0.05
CA LYS A 235 -5.40 25.61 -0.14
C LYS A 235 -4.56 24.36 -0.31
N PHE A 236 -3.50 24.48 -1.11
CA PHE A 236 -2.45 23.48 -1.19
C PHE A 236 -1.33 23.79 -0.21
N LEU A 237 -1.08 22.87 0.71
CA LEU A 237 0.02 22.91 1.65
C LEU A 237 1.12 21.95 1.20
N GLN A 238 2.33 22.47 1.06
CA GLN A 238 3.47 21.69 0.62
C GLN A 238 4.02 20.86 1.79
N TRP A 239 4.16 19.55 1.59
CA TRP A 239 4.79 18.61 2.49
C TRP A 239 6.08 18.08 1.85
N GLN A 240 7.15 17.98 2.63
CA GLN A 240 8.38 17.34 2.18
C GLN A 240 8.22 15.81 2.26
N THR A 241 8.79 15.11 1.29
CA THR A 241 8.89 13.66 1.32
C THR A 241 10.29 13.25 1.77
N PHE A 242 10.38 12.08 2.41
CA PHE A 242 11.66 11.39 2.55
C PHE A 242 11.95 10.73 1.20
N ARG A 243 12.92 11.25 0.46
CA ARG A 243 13.37 10.67 -0.81
C ARG A 243 14.26 9.47 -0.52
N GLU A 244 14.18 8.46 -1.39
CA GLU A 244 15.23 7.46 -1.55
C GLU A 244 16.44 8.05 -2.28
#